data_AF-A0A2S6GQ10-F1
#
_entry.id   AF-A0A2S6GQ10-F1
#
_cell.length_a   1.000
_cell.length_b   1.000
_cell.length_c   1.000
_cell.angle_alpha   90.00
_cell.angle_beta   90.00
_cell.angle_gamma   90.00
#
_symmetry.space_group_name_H-M   'P 1'
#
loop_
_entity.id
_entity.type
_entity.pdbx_description
1 polymer ?
#
loop_
_entity_poly.entity_id
_entity_poly.type
_entity_poly.pdbx_seq_one_letter_code
_entity_poly.pdbx_strand_id
1 'polypeptide(L)' 'MSADERGRAVRLLASVAHDADDLRLLLDLLGLDAAEGLPDALRRTPPDARPVPLPAPRPPGGRALAGRLLADVSAAVRAR' A
#
# COMPACT_ATOMS: atom_id res chain seq x y z
N MET A 1 -17.68 8.05 19.84
CA MET A 1 -16.37 7.73 19.24
C MET A 1 -15.58 9.02 19.10
N SER A 2 -14.33 9.03 19.56
CA SER A 2 -13.46 10.20 19.36
C SER A 2 -12.95 10.27 17.91
N ALA A 3 -12.45 11.44 17.47
CA ALA A 3 -11.88 11.59 16.12
C ALA A 3 -10.68 10.66 15.87
N ASP A 4 -9.86 10.45 16.91
CA ASP A 4 -8.71 9.53 16.83
C ASP A 4 -9.15 8.07 16.71
N GLU A 5 -10.20 7.69 17.43
CA GLU A 5 -10.82 6.36 17.36
C GLU A 5 -11.44 6.10 15.98
N ARG A 6 -12.11 7.10 15.39
CA ARG A 6 -12.63 7.03 14.01
C ARG A 6 -11.51 6.84 13.00
N GLY A 7 -10.43 7.61 13.12
CA GLY A 7 -9.29 7.46 12.21
C GLY A 7 -8.57 6.12 12.33
N ARG A 8 -8.48 5.55 13.54
CA ARG A 8 -7.97 4.18 13.72
C ARG A 8 -8.88 3.14 13.08
N ALA A 9 -10.19 3.27 13.24
CA ALA A 9 -11.17 2.36 12.63
C ALA A 9 -11.04 2.35 11.10
N VAL A 10 -10.97 3.52 10.45
CA VAL A 10 -10.79 3.62 8.99
C VAL A 10 -9.50 2.95 8.53
N ARG A 11 -8.38 3.18 9.23
CA ARG A 11 -7.09 2.55 8.88
C ARG A 11 -7.10 1.03 9.04
N LEU A 12 -7.76 0.53 10.08
CA LEU A 12 -7.92 -0.92 10.28
C LEU A 12 -8.76 -1.53 9.18
N LEU A 13 -9.90 -0.92 8.84
CA LEU A 13 -10.76 -1.38 7.74
C LEU A 13 -10.01 -1.39 6.40
N ALA A 14 -9.26 -0.33 6.10
CA ALA A 14 -8.45 -0.26 4.89
C ALA A 14 -7.38 -1.36 4.82
N SER A 15 -6.89 -1.87 5.96
CA SER A 15 -5.90 -2.96 5.99
C SER A 15 -6.49 -4.35 5.76
N VAL A 16 -7.80 -4.52 5.95
CA VAL A 16 -8.50 -5.81 5.83
C VAL A 16 -9.44 -5.88 4.63
N ALA A 17 -9.83 -4.74 4.06
CA ALA A 17 -10.67 -4.67 2.88
C ALA A 17 -9.96 -5.29 1.67
N HIS A 18 -10.72 -6.03 0.86
CA HIS A 18 -10.18 -6.69 -0.33
C HIS A 18 -9.80 -5.69 -1.42
N ASP A 19 -10.66 -4.69 -1.63
CA ASP A 19 -10.49 -3.62 -2.61
C ASP A 19 -11.13 -2.31 -2.13
N ALA A 20 -11.12 -1.29 -2.99
CA ALA A 20 -11.64 0.02 -2.68
C ALA A 20 -13.19 0.06 -2.59
N ASP A 21 -13.89 -0.80 -3.30
CA ASP A 21 -15.35 -0.85 -3.27
C ASP A 21 -15.83 -1.53 -1.99
N ASP A 22 -15.18 -2.62 -1.59
CA ASP A 22 -15.38 -3.28 -0.30
C ASP A 22 -15.12 -2.32 0.86
N LEU A 23 -14.00 -1.58 0.82
CA LEU A 23 -13.70 -0.55 1.82
C LEU A 23 -14.81 0.51 1.88
N ARG A 24 -15.29 1.00 0.73
CA ARG A 24 -16.36 2.00 0.68
C ARG A 24 -17.64 1.49 1.34
N LEU A 25 -18.04 0.25 1.05
CA LEU A 25 -19.23 -0.36 1.67
C LEU A 25 -19.08 -0.49 3.19
N LEU A 26 -17.91 -0.91 3.67
CA LEU A 26 -17.62 -1.03 5.11
C LEU A 26 -17.66 0.33 5.81
N LEU A 27 -17.14 1.38 5.18
CA LEU A 27 -17.16 2.74 5.70
C LEU A 27 -18.59 3.30 5.74
N ASP A 28 -19.36 3.11 4.67
CA ASP A 28 -20.75 3.54 4.58
C ASP A 28 -21.63 2.87 5.65
N LEU A 29 -21.45 1.56 5.85
CA LEU A 29 -22.19 0.79 6.86
C LEU A 29 -21.94 1.31 8.29
N LEU A 30 -20.73 1.81 8.55
CA LEU A 30 -20.31 2.31 9.86
C LEU A 30 -20.45 3.84 10.00
N GLY A 31 -20.91 4.54 8.96
CA GLY A 31 -21.00 6.00 8.94
C GLY A 31 -19.65 6.68 9.14
N LEU A 32 -18.59 6.11 8.57
CA LEU A 32 -17.22 6.63 8.60
C LEU A 32 -16.86 7.27 7.26
N ASP A 33 -16.02 8.30 7.30
CA ASP A 33 -15.48 8.94 6.10
C ASP A 33 -14.00 8.54 5.93
N ALA A 34 -13.61 8.18 4.71
CA ALA A 34 -12.22 7.86 4.37
C ALA A 34 -11.24 8.98 4.75
N ALA A 35 -11.66 10.25 4.70
CA ALA A 35 -10.86 11.39 5.14
C ALA A 35 -10.46 11.31 6.62
N GLU A 36 -11.23 10.58 7.44
CA GLU A 36 -10.95 10.36 8.85
C GLU A 36 -9.73 9.43 9.05
N GLY A 37 -9.39 8.59 8.08
CA GLY A 37 -8.20 7.75 8.13
C GLY A 37 -6.90 8.51 7.89
N LEU A 38 -6.95 9.67 7.24
CA LEU A 38 -5.78 10.46 6.86
C LEU A 38 -5.05 11.02 8.09
N PRO A 39 -3.70 10.97 8.13
CA PRO A 39 -2.93 11.68 9.14
C PRO A 39 -3.17 13.20 9.01
N ASP A 40 -3.19 13.90 10.14
CA ASP A 40 -3.50 15.34 10.20
C ASP A 40 -2.62 16.21 9.28
N ALA A 41 -1.37 15.79 9.05
CA ALA A 41 -0.47 16.45 8.11
C ALA A 41 -1.00 16.42 6.66
N LEU A 42 -1.62 15.31 6.24
CA LEU A 42 -2.16 15.15 4.89
C LEU A 42 -3.53 15.84 4.72
N ARG A 43 -4.35 15.90 5.77
CA ARG A 43 -5.61 16.67 5.73
C ARG A 43 -5.41 18.17 5.53
N ARG A 44 -4.30 18.71 6.02
CA ARG A 44 -3.93 20.13 5.90
C ARG A 44 -3.15 20.43 4.62
N THR A 45 -2.84 19.42 3.80
CA THR A 45 -2.12 19.65 2.55
C THR A 45 -3.10 20.24 1.54
N PRO A 46 -2.85 21.44 1.00
CA PRO A 46 -3.73 22.03 -0.01
C PRO A 46 -3.80 21.11 -1.25
N PRO A 47 -4.91 21.12 -2.02
CA PRO A 47 -5.12 20.25 -3.19
C PRO A 47 -4.11 20.47 -4.33
N ASP A 48 -3.21 21.45 -4.18
CA ASP A 48 -2.18 21.87 -5.15
C ASP A 48 -0.80 21.22 -4.91
N ALA A 49 -0.72 20.19 -4.05
CA ALA A 49 0.50 19.40 -3.93
C ALA A 49 0.79 18.70 -5.27
N ARG A 50 1.62 19.33 -6.09
CA ARG A 50 2.16 18.77 -7.34
C ARG A 50 2.58 17.32 -7.09
N PRO A 51 2.24 16.37 -7.98
CA PRO A 51 2.61 14.98 -7.79
C PRO A 51 4.10 14.90 -7.55
N VAL A 52 4.49 14.31 -6.41
CA VAL A 52 5.89 14.02 -6.11
C VAL A 52 6.41 13.13 -7.25
N PRO A 53 7.48 13.52 -7.96
CA PRO A 53 8.01 12.69 -9.03
C PRO A 53 8.37 11.32 -8.44
N LEU A 54 7.73 10.28 -8.97
CA LEU A 54 8.07 8.89 -8.64
C LEU A 54 9.58 8.70 -8.86
N PRO A 55 10.29 8.05 -7.92
CA PRO A 55 11.69 7.75 -8.12
C PRO A 55 11.87 7.00 -9.44
N ALA A 56 12.82 7.44 -10.26
CA ALA A 56 13.11 6.83 -11.55
C ALA A 56 13.24 5.30 -11.41
N PRO A 57 12.72 4.52 -12.37
CA PRO A 57 12.84 3.07 -12.32
C PRO A 57 14.31 2.69 -12.14
N ARG A 58 14.61 1.95 -11.06
CA ARG A 58 15.95 1.41 -10.82
C ARG A 58 16.42 0.65 -12.08
N PRO A 59 17.71 0.72 -12.44
CA PRO A 59 18.22 -0.02 -13.57
C PRO A 59 17.89 -1.52 -13.45
N PRO A 60 17.70 -2.25 -14.56
CA PRO A 60 17.17 -3.61 -14.60
C PRO A 60 18.17 -4.68 -14.11
N GLY A 61 18.90 -4.44 -13.02
CA GLY A 61 19.85 -5.39 -12.44
C GLY A 61 19.20 -6.59 -11.75
N GLY A 62 17.91 -6.50 -11.39
CA GLY A 62 17.20 -7.57 -10.68
C GLY A 62 16.97 -8.83 -11.53
N ARG A 63 16.74 -8.68 -12.84
CA ARG A 63 16.49 -9.82 -13.74
C ARG A 63 17.74 -10.67 -13.97
N ALA A 64 18.91 -10.03 -14.09
CA ALA A 64 20.18 -10.74 -14.24
C ALA A 64 20.54 -11.51 -12.97
N LEU A 65 20.31 -10.92 -11.79
CA LEU A 65 20.54 -11.58 -10.51
C LEU A 65 19.56 -12.74 -10.27
N ALA A 66 18.28 -12.54 -10.56
CA ALA A 66 17.26 -13.59 -10.45
C ALA A 66 17.54 -14.78 -11.37
N GLY A 67 17.95 -14.53 -12.62
CA GLY A 67 18.33 -15.59 -13.56
C GLY A 67 19.51 -16.41 -13.06
N ARG A 68 20.51 -15.75 -12.46
CA ARG A 68 21.70 -16.42 -11.92
C ARG A 68 21.38 -17.26 -10.69
N LEU A 69 20.56 -16.76 -9.76
CA LEU A 69 20.12 -17.52 -8.58
C LEU A 69 19.29 -18.74 -8.96
N LEU A 70 18.39 -18.62 -9.94
CA LEU A 70 17.59 -19.75 -10.44
C LEU A 70 18.46 -20.82 -11.10
N ALA A 71 19.50 -20.42 -11.84
CA ALA A 71 20.46 -21.35 -12.42
C ALA A 71 21.26 -22.10 -11.34
N ASP A 72 21.75 -21.39 -10.31
CA ASP A 72 22.51 -21.98 -9.22
C ASP A 72 21.66 -22.99 -8.41
N VAL A 73 20.40 -22.65 -8.12
CA VAL A 73 19.46 -23.57 -7.43
C VAL A 73 19.17 -24.81 -8.30
N SER A 74 18.96 -24.62 -9.60
CA SER A 74 18.69 -25.74 -10.52
C SER A 74 19.88 -26.69 -10.63
N ALA A 75 21.11 -26.16 -10.64
CA ALA A 75 22.32 -26.96 -10.65
C ALA A 75 22.49 -27.76 -9.36
N ALA A 76 22.21 -27.15 -8.20
CA ALA A 76 22.29 -27.82 -6.90
C ALA A 76 21.28 -28.96 -6.76
N VAL A 77 20.06 -28.80 -7.30
CA VAL A 77 19.03 -29.86 -7.29
C VAL A 77 19.41 -31.04 -8.19
N ARG A 78 20.07 -30.79 -9.33
CA ARG A 78 20.48 -31.84 -10.27
C ARG A 78 21.72 -32.63 -9.82
N ALA A 79 22.53 -32.06 -8.94
CA ALA A 79 23.73 -32.70 -8.40
C ALA A 79 23.45 -33.63 -7.19
N ARG A 80 22.17 -33.82 -6.82
CA ARG A 80 21.72 -34.67 -5.73
C ARG A 80 21.02 -35.92 -6.25
#